data_AF-A0A498CXD2-F1
#
_entry.id   AF-A0A498CXD2-F1
#
_cell.length_a   1.000
_cell.length_b   1.000
_cell.length_c   1.000
_cell.angle_alpha   90.00
_cell.angle_beta   90.00
_cell.angle_gamma   90.00
#
_symmetry.space_group_name_H-M   'P 1'
#
loop_
_entity.id
_entity.type
_entity.pdbx_description
1 polymer ?
#
loop_
_entity_poly.entity_id
_entity_poly.type
_entity_poly.pdbx_seq_one_letter_code
_entity_poly.pdbx_strand_id
1 'polypeptide(L)'
;MNGRGVADLNKTKNRRRRGFTLIEMIVVIAIIAVLIALVAPLMTRYITNAKELKYEASAKLLYSAGEAYVAEVMLNGYEDCVEKGDNYGTNDLNTKGNGIFLSTESSLSVRNVDLGAYLSRKIDGNWMVGVDNFEVAGVVIMKDGNMYVYPRGFDWEKWFAGRA
;
A
#
# COMPACT_ATOMS: atom_id res chain seq x y z
N MET A 1 -66.04 -41.04 47.82
CA MET A 1 -66.15 -39.57 47.72
C MET A 1 -64.99 -39.05 46.89
N ASN A 2 -65.29 -38.11 45.98
CA ASN A 2 -64.45 -37.50 44.95
C ASN A 2 -63.25 -36.70 45.47
N GLY A 3 -62.25 -36.50 44.59
CA GLY A 3 -61.30 -35.38 44.70
C GLY A 3 -60.09 -35.48 43.74
N ARG A 4 -60.33 -35.58 42.43
CA ARG A 4 -59.95 -34.58 41.40
C ARG A 4 -58.49 -34.12 41.42
N GLY A 5 -57.75 -34.54 40.40
CA GLY A 5 -56.43 -34.02 40.03
C GLY A 5 -56.46 -32.53 39.70
N VAL A 6 -55.41 -31.84 40.13
CA VAL A 6 -55.10 -30.48 39.72
C VAL A 6 -54.11 -30.55 38.56
N ALA A 7 -54.62 -30.30 37.35
CA ALA A 7 -53.79 -30.08 36.18
C ALA A 7 -53.24 -28.65 36.25
N ASP A 8 -51.92 -28.53 36.34
CA ASP A 8 -51.20 -27.26 36.32
C ASP A 8 -51.23 -26.70 34.88
N LEU A 9 -52.01 -25.65 34.67
CA LEU A 9 -52.20 -25.00 33.37
C LEU A 9 -51.04 -24.04 33.10
N ASN A 10 -49.94 -24.57 32.55
CA ASN A 10 -48.87 -23.74 32.01
C ASN A 10 -49.35 -22.99 30.75
N LYS A 11 -49.90 -21.79 30.96
CA LYS A 11 -50.36 -20.88 29.91
C LYS A 11 -49.16 -20.21 29.25
N THR A 12 -48.51 -20.92 28.33
CA THR A 12 -47.48 -20.34 27.47
C THR A 12 -48.11 -19.27 26.58
N LYS A 13 -47.88 -17.99 26.93
CA LYS A 13 -48.23 -16.84 26.08
C LYS A 13 -47.51 -16.99 24.74
N ASN A 14 -48.26 -17.41 23.73
CA ASN A 14 -47.80 -17.52 22.36
C ASN A 14 -47.49 -16.10 21.84
N ARG A 15 -46.23 -15.66 21.97
CA ARG A 15 -45.77 -14.38 21.41
C ARG A 15 -45.80 -14.53 19.90
N ARG A 16 -46.86 -14.02 19.25
CA ARG A 16 -46.92 -13.89 17.79
C ARG A 16 -45.70 -13.08 17.34
N ARG A 17 -44.69 -13.75 16.79
CA ARG A 17 -43.62 -13.08 16.08
C ARG A 17 -44.24 -12.50 14.82
N ARG A 18 -44.31 -11.18 14.73
CA ARG A 18 -44.63 -10.50 13.48
C ARG A 18 -43.44 -10.75 12.56
N GLY A 19 -43.62 -11.66 11.60
CA GLY A 19 -42.65 -11.87 10.53
C GLY A 19 -42.71 -10.72 9.54
N PHE A 20 -41.55 -10.33 9.02
CA PHE A 20 -41.45 -9.40 7.91
C PHE A 20 -42.21 -9.96 6.71
N THR A 21 -42.90 -9.11 5.95
CA THR A 21 -43.60 -9.55 4.76
C THR A 21 -42.61 -9.71 3.59
N LEU A 22 -42.81 -10.71 2.73
CA LEU A 22 -41.91 -10.95 1.57
C LEU A 22 -41.81 -9.72 0.65
N ILE A 23 -42.92 -8.99 0.52
CA ILE A 23 -42.99 -7.77 -0.29
C ILE A 23 -42.06 -6.68 0.23
N GLU A 24 -41.95 -6.55 1.55
CA GLU A 24 -41.10 -5.57 2.21
C GLU A 24 -39.63 -5.81 1.90
N MET A 25 -39.21 -7.09 1.82
CA MET A 25 -37.85 -7.45 1.44
C MET A 25 -37.59 -7.23 -0.06
N ILE A 26 -38.57 -7.47 -0.94
CA ILE A 26 -38.44 -7.26 -2.39
C ILE A 26 -38.21 -5.78 -2.71
N VAL A 27 -38.97 -4.89 -2.07
CA VAL A 27 -38.81 -3.43 -2.27
C VAL A 27 -37.43 -2.97 -1.81
N VAL A 28 -36.93 -3.49 -0.68
CA VAL A 28 -35.62 -3.13 -0.14
C VAL A 28 -34.49 -3.58 -1.06
N ILE A 29 -34.49 -4.83 -1.53
CA ILE A 29 -33.43 -5.30 -2.46
C ILE A 29 -33.48 -4.57 -3.80
N ALA A 30 -34.67 -4.15 -4.26
CA ALA A 30 -34.82 -3.38 -5.50
C ALA A 30 -34.17 -2.00 -5.37
N ILE A 31 -34.39 -1.29 -4.25
CA ILE A 31 -33.75 0.00 -3.99
C ILE A 31 -32.23 -0.17 -3.84
N ILE A 32 -31.77 -1.17 -3.09
CA ILE A 32 -30.33 -1.46 -2.92
C ILE A 32 -29.66 -1.74 -4.28
N ALA A 33 -30.32 -2.50 -5.17
CA ALA A 33 -29.78 -2.80 -6.49
C ALA A 33 -29.59 -1.54 -7.34
N VAL A 34 -30.56 -0.61 -7.32
CA VAL A 34 -30.45 0.68 -8.01
C VAL A 34 -29.32 1.53 -7.41
N LEU A 35 -29.19 1.58 -6.08
CA LEU A 35 -28.11 2.33 -5.43
C LEU A 35 -26.73 1.76 -5.79
N ILE A 36 -26.56 0.45 -5.74
CA ILE A 36 -25.29 -0.20 -6.12
C ILE A 36 -24.96 0.08 -7.58
N ALA A 37 -25.95 0.05 -8.48
CA ALA A 37 -25.72 0.33 -9.91
C ALA A 37 -25.14 1.74 -10.14
N LEU A 38 -25.55 2.73 -9.34
CA LEU A 38 -25.02 4.10 -9.42
C LEU A 38 -23.69 4.28 -8.68
N VAL A 39 -23.52 3.62 -7.53
CA VAL A 39 -22.35 3.79 -6.65
C VAL A 39 -21.15 2.98 -7.12
N ALA A 40 -21.34 1.77 -7.66
CA ALA A 40 -20.28 0.87 -8.09
C ALA A 40 -19.24 1.52 -9.04
N PRO A 41 -19.61 2.24 -10.12
CA PRO A 41 -18.62 2.85 -11.01
C PRO A 41 -17.81 3.96 -10.32
N LEU A 42 -18.43 4.73 -9.42
CA LEU A 42 -17.77 5.80 -8.67
C LEU A 42 -16.74 5.22 -7.69
N MET A 43 -17.12 4.18 -6.93
CA MET A 43 -16.25 3.52 -5.96
C MET A 43 -14.98 2.96 -6.61
N THR A 44 -15.10 2.34 -7.79
CA THR A 44 -13.94 1.83 -8.54
C THR A 44 -12.94 2.94 -8.85
N ARG A 45 -13.40 4.12 -9.29
CA ARG A 45 -12.54 5.29 -9.59
C ARG A 45 -11.87 5.88 -8.35
N TYR A 46 -12.58 5.94 -7.22
CA TYR A 46 -11.99 6.41 -5.97
C TYR A 46 -10.88 5.48 -5.47
N ILE A 47 -11.07 4.17 -5.60
CA ILE A 47 -10.07 3.18 -5.19
C ILE A 47 -8.82 3.27 -6.06
N THR A 48 -8.95 3.47 -7.38
CA THR A 48 -7.79 3.63 -8.27
C THR A 48 -6.99 4.89 -7.94
N ASN A 49 -7.66 6.02 -7.71
CA ASN A 49 -6.99 7.27 -7.36
C ASN A 49 -6.26 7.16 -6.01
N ALA A 50 -6.88 6.52 -5.01
CA ALA A 50 -6.25 6.28 -3.71
C ALA A 50 -5.01 5.37 -3.81
N LYS A 51 -5.02 4.38 -4.71
CA LYS A 51 -3.86 3.53 -4.98
C LYS A 51 -2.71 4.31 -5.59
N GLU A 52 -2.97 5.17 -6.58
CA GLU A 52 -1.93 6.01 -7.19
C GLU A 52 -1.28 6.94 -6.15
N LEU A 53 -2.09 7.62 -5.33
CA LEU A 53 -1.59 8.46 -4.24
C LEU A 53 -0.73 7.67 -3.24
N LYS A 54 -1.09 6.41 -2.95
CA LYS A 54 -0.28 5.52 -2.09
C LYS A 54 1.09 5.23 -2.70
N TYR A 55 1.16 4.97 -4.00
CA TYR A 55 2.44 4.69 -4.67
C TYR A 55 3.33 5.92 -4.72
N GLU A 56 2.77 7.09 -4.99
CA GLU A 56 3.52 8.35 -4.98
C GLU A 56 4.07 8.69 -3.60
N ALA A 57 3.25 8.56 -2.55
CA ALA A 57 3.71 8.77 -1.19
C ALA A 57 4.83 7.79 -0.81
N SER A 58 4.75 6.56 -1.32
CA SER A 58 5.81 5.55 -1.14
C SER A 58 7.08 5.93 -1.91
N ALA A 59 6.96 6.48 -3.11
CA ALA A 59 8.10 6.92 -3.91
C ALA A 59 8.85 8.08 -3.24
N LYS A 60 8.14 9.04 -2.64
CA LYS A 60 8.75 10.13 -1.88
C LYS A 60 9.54 9.62 -0.66
N LEU A 61 9.00 8.62 0.05
CA LEU A 61 9.71 8.00 1.18
C LEU A 61 10.97 7.27 0.71
N LEU A 62 10.91 6.54 -0.41
CA LEU A 62 12.07 5.86 -0.99
C LEU A 62 13.14 6.84 -1.46
N TYR A 63 12.74 7.96 -2.05
CA TYR A 63 13.66 9.00 -2.47
C TYR A 63 14.43 9.56 -1.28
N SER A 64 13.71 9.94 -0.22
CA SER A 64 14.30 10.46 1.02
C SER A 64 15.17 9.42 1.74
N ALA A 65 14.78 8.14 1.72
CA ALA A 65 15.59 7.06 2.27
C ALA A 65 16.91 6.88 1.50
N GLY A 66 16.87 6.96 0.17
CA GLY A 66 18.06 6.95 -0.68
C GLY A 66 18.98 8.13 -0.40
N GLU A 67 18.44 9.34 -0.25
CA GLU A 67 19.22 10.54 0.10
C GLU A 67 19.90 10.40 1.47
N ALA A 68 19.16 9.90 2.46
CA ALA A 68 19.69 9.69 3.81
C ALA A 68 20.85 8.68 3.80
N TYR A 69 20.68 7.55 3.10
CA TYR A 69 21.74 6.55 2.98
C TYR A 69 22.99 7.10 2.27
N VAL A 70 22.80 7.81 1.15
CA VAL A 70 23.92 8.41 0.41
C VAL A 70 24.67 9.42 1.28
N ALA A 71 23.96 10.25 2.04
CA ALA A 71 24.56 11.20 2.96
C ALA A 71 25.40 10.50 4.05
N GLU A 72 24.90 9.38 4.61
CA GLU A 72 25.65 8.59 5.59
C GLU A 72 26.95 8.04 5.01
N VAL A 73 26.90 7.45 3.80
CA VAL A 73 28.10 6.94 3.11
C VAL A 73 29.12 8.04 2.86
N MET A 74 28.67 9.24 2.46
CA MET A 74 29.55 10.40 2.26
C MET A 74 30.19 10.87 3.58
N LEU A 75 29.43 10.88 4.68
CA LEU A 75 29.93 11.27 6.00
C LEU A 75 30.95 10.28 6.56
N ASN A 76 30.78 8.99 6.26
CA ASN A 76 31.70 7.92 6.65
C ASN A 76 32.94 7.83 5.73
N GLY A 77 33.15 8.79 4.83
CA GLY A 77 34.33 8.80 3.95
C GLY A 77 34.36 7.67 2.94
N TYR A 78 33.20 7.16 2.53
CA TYR A 78 33.05 6.08 1.52
C TYR A 78 33.54 4.70 1.99
N GLU A 79 33.70 4.46 3.29
CA GLU A 79 34.13 3.15 3.83
C GLU A 79 33.17 2.00 3.45
N ASP A 80 31.87 2.31 3.32
CA ASP A 80 30.83 1.34 2.98
C ASP A 80 30.69 1.08 1.47
N CYS A 81 31.47 1.79 0.64
CA CYS A 81 31.43 1.62 -0.82
C CYS A 81 32.12 0.32 -1.28
N VAL A 82 31.59 -0.28 -2.34
CA VAL A 82 32.16 -1.48 -2.97
C VAL A 82 33.01 -1.11 -4.19
N GLU A 83 34.19 -1.69 -4.33
CA GLU A 83 35.05 -1.45 -5.49
C GLU A 83 34.52 -2.20 -6.73
N LYS A 84 33.84 -1.48 -7.63
CA LYS A 84 33.22 -2.03 -8.85
C LYS A 84 33.51 -1.22 -10.13
N GLY A 85 34.43 -0.26 -10.07
CA GLY A 85 34.68 0.67 -11.18
C GLY A 85 33.42 1.49 -11.48
N ASP A 86 33.02 1.57 -12.75
CA ASP A 86 31.81 2.30 -13.19
C ASP A 86 30.52 1.48 -13.05
N ASN A 87 30.62 0.18 -12.72
CA ASN A 87 29.44 -0.67 -12.58
C ASN A 87 28.67 -0.29 -11.31
N TYR A 88 27.34 -0.29 -11.42
CA TYR A 88 26.46 0.01 -10.31
C TYR A 88 26.63 -1.00 -9.16
N GLY A 89 26.67 -0.49 -7.95
CA GLY A 89 26.47 -1.28 -6.75
C GLY A 89 25.08 -1.93 -6.73
N THR A 90 24.94 -3.04 -5.99
CA THR A 90 23.66 -3.77 -5.88
C THR A 90 23.30 -3.86 -4.41
N ASN A 91 22.31 -3.08 -3.98
CA ASN A 91 22.04 -2.81 -2.57
C ASN A 91 23.28 -2.28 -1.83
N ASP A 92 24.12 -1.56 -2.56
CA ASP A 92 25.33 -0.87 -2.11
C ASP A 92 25.65 0.27 -3.10
N LEU A 93 26.53 1.19 -2.72
CA LEU A 93 27.14 2.15 -3.66
C LEU A 93 28.53 1.65 -4.04
N ASN A 94 28.94 1.92 -5.27
CA ASN A 94 30.35 1.76 -5.63
C ASN A 94 31.19 2.96 -5.17
N THR A 95 32.51 2.90 -5.35
CA THR A 95 33.44 4.00 -5.02
C THR A 95 33.28 5.26 -5.88
N LYS A 96 32.45 5.21 -6.93
CA LYS A 96 32.02 6.36 -7.74
C LYS A 96 30.65 6.91 -7.31
N GLY A 97 30.01 6.31 -6.31
CA GLY A 97 28.68 6.71 -5.83
C GLY A 97 27.52 6.19 -6.66
N ASN A 98 27.71 5.15 -7.49
CA ASN A 98 26.67 4.56 -8.31
C ASN A 98 26.12 3.29 -7.65
N GLY A 99 24.80 3.18 -7.56
CA GLY A 99 24.15 2.01 -6.96
C GLY A 99 22.69 1.88 -7.32
N ILE A 100 22.19 0.66 -7.23
CA ILE A 100 20.78 0.33 -7.37
C ILE A 100 20.36 -0.39 -6.10
N PHE A 101 19.37 0.16 -5.41
CA PHE A 101 18.72 -0.47 -4.26
C PHE A 101 17.43 -1.10 -4.72
N LEU A 102 17.23 -2.38 -4.45
CA LEU A 102 16.09 -3.15 -4.90
C LEU A 102 15.44 -3.84 -3.71
N SER A 103 14.14 -3.64 -3.56
CA SER A 103 13.28 -4.57 -2.83
C SER A 103 12.58 -5.48 -3.82
N THR A 104 12.77 -6.77 -3.63
CA THR A 104 12.10 -7.82 -4.39
C THR A 104 11.50 -8.79 -3.39
N GLU A 105 10.24 -9.18 -3.62
CA GLU A 105 9.60 -10.24 -2.85
C GLU A 105 10.29 -11.62 -3.04
N SER A 106 11.18 -11.74 -4.02
CA SER A 106 12.04 -12.91 -4.27
C SER A 106 13.44 -12.72 -3.67
N SER A 107 13.83 -13.66 -2.80
CA SER A 107 15.06 -13.71 -2.02
C SER A 107 16.34 -13.90 -2.86
N LEU A 108 16.77 -12.88 -3.61
CA LEU A 108 18.17 -12.80 -4.02
C LEU A 108 18.94 -12.05 -2.93
N SER A 109 19.44 -12.81 -1.97
CA SER A 109 20.31 -12.34 -0.90
C SER A 109 21.67 -11.92 -1.47
N VAL A 110 21.87 -10.63 -1.74
CA VAL A 110 23.17 -10.05 -2.07
C VAL A 110 23.52 -9.07 -0.96
N ARG A 111 24.34 -9.47 0.03
CA ARG A 111 24.90 -8.63 1.13
C ARG A 111 24.20 -7.26 1.27
N ASN A 112 22.97 -7.27 1.79
CA ASN A 112 22.00 -6.21 1.51
C ASN A 112 22.15 -5.03 2.48
N VAL A 113 22.51 -3.84 1.99
CA VAL A 113 21.97 -2.63 2.61
C VAL A 113 20.50 -2.54 2.21
N ASP A 114 19.61 -2.72 3.18
CA ASP A 114 18.18 -2.50 3.00
C ASP A 114 17.85 -1.03 3.32
N LEU A 115 17.33 -0.29 2.33
CA LEU A 115 16.80 1.06 2.58
C LEU A 115 15.63 1.06 3.57
N GLY A 116 15.07 -0.10 3.90
CA GLY A 116 14.12 -0.32 4.98
C GLY A 116 14.51 0.31 6.32
N ALA A 117 15.81 0.37 6.65
CA ALA A 117 16.28 1.02 7.88
C ALA A 117 16.05 2.54 7.89
N TYR A 118 16.00 3.16 6.71
CA TYR A 118 15.80 4.60 6.52
C TYR A 118 14.33 4.96 6.26
N LEU A 119 13.45 3.96 6.19
CA LEU A 119 12.03 4.16 5.94
C LEU A 119 11.25 4.23 7.26
N SER A 120 10.39 5.25 7.38
CA SER A 120 9.47 5.38 8.53
C SER A 120 8.37 4.31 8.56
N ARG A 121 8.15 3.60 7.45
CA ARG A 121 7.22 2.48 7.34
C ARG A 121 7.66 1.53 6.24
N LYS A 122 7.24 0.27 6.33
CA LYS A 122 7.39 -0.69 5.24
C LYS A 122 6.63 -0.23 3.98
N ILE A 123 7.26 -0.43 2.83
CA ILE A 123 6.65 -0.23 1.51
C ILE A 123 6.49 -1.60 0.87
N ASP A 124 5.24 -1.96 0.57
CA ASP A 124 4.91 -3.26 0.00
C ASP A 124 5.16 -3.30 -1.51
N GLY A 125 5.55 -4.46 -2.02
CA GLY A 125 5.81 -4.70 -3.44
C GLY A 125 7.27 -4.47 -3.82
N ASN A 126 7.51 -4.58 -5.12
CA ASN A 126 8.84 -4.44 -5.68
C ASN A 126 9.11 -2.96 -6.00
N TRP A 127 10.26 -2.48 -5.60
CA TRP A 127 10.68 -1.11 -5.87
C TRP A 127 12.18 -1.05 -6.07
N MET A 128 12.63 0.00 -6.73
CA MET A 128 14.04 0.27 -6.99
C MET A 128 14.35 1.75 -6.75
N VAL A 129 15.51 2.04 -6.19
CA VAL A 129 16.08 3.39 -6.09
C VAL A 129 17.42 3.39 -6.80
N GLY A 130 17.56 4.23 -7.82
CA GLY A 130 18.82 4.43 -8.52
C GLY A 130 19.57 5.60 -7.92
N VAL A 131 20.88 5.43 -7.74
CA VAL A 131 21.81 6.48 -7.33
C VAL A 131 22.92 6.55 -8.36
N ASP A 132 23.23 7.75 -8.82
CA ASP A 132 24.29 8.04 -9.78
C ASP A 132 25.11 9.20 -9.25
N ASN A 133 26.42 9.00 -9.14
CA ASN A 133 27.39 9.95 -8.60
C ASN A 133 26.96 10.56 -7.25
N PHE A 134 26.57 9.70 -6.30
CA PHE A 134 26.07 10.10 -4.97
C PHE A 134 24.85 11.03 -5.01
N GLU A 135 24.04 10.92 -6.04
CA GLU A 135 22.76 11.63 -6.12
C GLU A 135 21.65 10.64 -6.50
N VAL A 136 20.52 10.69 -5.80
CA VAL A 136 19.37 9.85 -6.13
C VAL A 136 18.87 10.22 -7.53
N ALA A 137 19.05 9.29 -8.47
CA ALA A 137 18.68 9.43 -9.88
C ALA A 137 17.18 9.22 -10.11
N GLY A 138 16.52 8.44 -9.25
CA GLY A 138 15.07 8.25 -9.30
C GLY A 138 14.60 7.01 -8.56
N VAL A 139 13.28 6.88 -8.50
CA VAL A 139 12.59 5.77 -7.84
C VAL A 139 11.66 5.10 -8.84
N VAL A 140 11.63 3.78 -8.81
CA VAL A 140 10.70 2.95 -9.57
C VAL A 140 9.90 2.10 -8.61
N ILE A 141 8.58 2.05 -8.78
CA ILE A 141 7.69 1.16 -8.04
C ILE A 141 6.96 0.26 -9.04
N MET A 142 7.03 -1.04 -8.82
CA MET A 142 6.33 -2.05 -9.62
C MET A 142 5.17 -2.63 -8.81
N LYS A 143 3.94 -2.41 -9.27
CA LYS A 143 2.75 -2.94 -8.61
C LYS A 143 1.64 -3.26 -9.59
N ASP A 144 0.96 -4.39 -9.37
CA ASP A 144 -0.16 -4.86 -10.20
C ASP A 144 0.18 -4.97 -11.70
N GLY A 145 1.44 -5.31 -12.02
CA GLY A 145 1.93 -5.37 -13.41
C GLY A 145 2.28 -4.01 -14.04
N ASN A 146 2.05 -2.91 -13.33
CA ASN A 146 2.39 -1.55 -13.77
C ASN A 146 3.71 -1.07 -13.15
N MET A 147 4.41 -0.21 -13.89
CA MET A 147 5.64 0.44 -13.45
C MET A 147 5.42 1.95 -13.31
N TYR A 148 5.69 2.47 -12.13
CA TYR A 148 5.60 3.90 -11.80
C TYR A 148 7.02 4.43 -11.62
N VAL A 149 7.40 5.42 -12.42
CA VAL A 149 8.77 5.95 -12.48
C VAL A 149 8.79 7.42 -12.07
N TYR A 150 9.67 7.76 -11.13
CA TYR A 150 9.84 9.11 -10.58
C TYR A 150 11.32 9.51 -10.68
N PRO A 151 11.72 10.23 -11.74
CA PRO A 151 13.12 10.62 -11.95
C PRO A 151 13.58 11.73 -11.00
N ARG A 152 14.89 11.97 -10.96
CA ARG A 152 15.49 13.13 -10.29
C ARG A 152 14.83 14.43 -10.76
N GLY A 153 14.56 15.33 -9.82
CA GLY A 153 13.89 16.60 -10.10
C GLY A 153 12.39 16.48 -10.41
N PHE A 154 11.77 15.31 -10.15
CA PHE A 154 10.31 15.19 -10.21
C PHE A 154 9.66 16.20 -9.26
N ASP A 155 8.87 17.11 -9.83
CA ASP A 155 8.18 18.16 -9.10
C ASP A 155 6.93 17.60 -8.41
N TRP A 156 7.13 17.13 -7.18
CA TRP A 156 6.07 16.58 -6.34
C TRP A 156 4.98 17.61 -6.05
N GLU A 157 5.34 18.88 -5.82
CA GLU A 157 4.40 19.93 -5.42
C GLU A 157 3.45 20.28 -6.55
N LYS A 158 3.97 20.51 -7.76
CA LYS A 158 3.16 20.75 -8.95
C LYS A 158 2.29 19.56 -9.30
N TRP A 159 2.79 18.33 -9.12
CA TRP A 159 2.03 17.12 -9.40
C TRP A 159 0.84 16.93 -8.45
N PHE A 160 1.01 17.23 -7.16
CA PHE A 160 -0.09 17.20 -6.20
C PHE A 160 -1.07 18.36 -6.42
N ALA A 161 -0.56 19.56 -6.72
CA ALA A 161 -1.39 20.75 -6.96
C ALA A 161 -2.29 20.62 -8.20
N GLY A 162 -1.87 19.86 -9.21
CA GLY A 162 -2.65 19.61 -10.43
C GLY A 162 -3.83 18.65 -10.28
N ARG A 163 -4.02 18.02 -9.11
CA ARG A 163 -5.10 17.05 -8.83
C ARG A 163 -6.06 17.46 -7.70
N ALA A 164 -5.85 18.63 -7.09
CA ALA A 164 -6.74 19.19 -6.08
C ALA A 164 -8.01 19.81 -6.69
#